data_AF-A0A2V6ZMA7-F1
#
_entry.id   AF-A0A2V6ZMA7-F1
#
_cell.length_a   1.000
_cell.length_b   1.000
_cell.length_c   1.000
_cell.angle_alpha   90.00
_cell.angle_beta   90.00
_cell.angle_gamma   90.00
#
_symmetry.space_group_name_H-M   'P 1'
#
loop_
_entity.id
_entity.type
_entity.pdbx_description
1 polymer ?
#
loop_
_entity_poly.entity_id
_entity_poly.type
_entity_poly.pdbx_seq_one_letter_code
_entity_poly.pdbx_strand_id
1 'polypeptide(L)'
;MIPVTESSGVVADLPWLRIIRQTRRERQCEPVVGFHGTVVPFALHSRKKEQAMTDRPDLVIDGDGHVIEVDATYERIDPQYRERRPRYTQAGRGYIVRLVDGKVWGPETDIGFVGVNGNLPPPKGKAIHYRRMGTYNPWARLADMDRDQIDVAVIYPTDELPLTVTRDGGFAAARAQAYNDWLYDYCQVCPSRLKGVGLVALQDVQGAIAEMHRAVSRLRMVAIQIGCTVREDTLLSDPRLTDFWAEADRLGVPIAVHGPALPSLFRSYFDLNRPDHMLEASHMAHTFAQMLACSNIVTSGLLERFRNLKVAFLEAGAGWVPYWMHRMDEYNEVAPERWAHISAKPSEYIKGGRVFFSCEPGDEFISFFVEHVGEDAMLFASDYLHFDALFVGEPGHDGNPYPGTVATLLGRKDVSDSAKRKMLLDNSLRFYDMDKAALGRRGAPVTRSEPAEARRNTMPGTISARDD
;
A
#
# COMPACT_ATOMS: atom_id res chain seq x y z
N MET A 1 -48.28 24.54 29.53
CA MET A 1 -48.12 25.41 30.73
C MET A 1 -46.65 25.31 31.14
N ILE A 2 -45.75 26.07 30.51
CA ILE A 2 -45.28 27.45 30.80
C ILE A 2 -44.49 27.52 32.14
N PRO A 3 -43.32 28.21 32.25
CA PRO A 3 -42.56 28.97 31.25
C PRO A 3 -41.05 28.66 31.12
N VAL A 4 -40.52 29.09 29.98
CA VAL A 4 -39.11 29.45 29.73
C VAL A 4 -38.87 30.88 30.24
N THR A 5 -37.74 31.12 30.91
CA THR A 5 -37.24 32.47 31.20
C THR A 5 -35.86 32.66 30.59
N GLU A 6 -35.76 33.68 29.73
CA GLU A 6 -34.52 34.27 29.24
C GLU A 6 -33.72 34.89 30.40
N SER A 7 -32.40 34.74 30.37
CA SER A 7 -31.51 35.68 31.04
C SER A 7 -30.24 35.88 30.22
N SER A 8 -30.05 37.15 29.86
CA SER A 8 -28.94 37.82 29.22
C SER A 8 -27.55 37.54 29.83
N GLY A 9 -26.55 37.47 28.94
CA GLY A 9 -25.23 38.08 29.09
C GLY A 9 -24.25 37.43 30.07
N VAL A 10 -23.13 36.91 29.54
CA VAL A 10 -21.78 37.46 29.68
C VAL A 10 -20.86 36.61 28.80
N VAL A 11 -20.34 37.22 27.74
CA VAL A 11 -19.27 36.64 26.90
C VAL A 11 -17.97 36.90 27.62
N ALA A 12 -17.27 35.83 28.01
CA ALA A 12 -15.94 35.91 28.61
C ALA A 12 -14.88 36.06 27.51
N ASP A 13 -14.07 37.11 27.66
CA ASP A 13 -12.88 37.43 26.88
C ASP A 13 -11.83 36.29 26.90
N LEU A 14 -11.34 35.90 25.71
CA LEU A 14 -10.11 35.12 25.54
C LEU A 14 -9.19 35.83 24.52
N PRO A 15 -7.99 36.29 24.92
CA PRO A 15 -7.17 37.21 24.11
C PRO A 15 -6.04 36.48 23.36
N TRP A 16 -6.23 36.08 22.09
CA TRP A 16 -5.13 35.56 21.25
C TRP A 16 -5.21 35.87 19.74
N LEU A 17 -5.71 37.04 19.34
CA LEU A 17 -5.69 37.45 17.92
C LEU A 17 -5.28 38.92 17.72
N ARG A 18 -3.99 39.25 17.90
CA ARG A 18 -3.38 40.49 17.37
C ARG A 18 -1.85 40.40 17.22
N ILE A 19 -1.31 39.73 16.20
CA ILE A 19 0.02 40.09 15.64
C ILE A 19 0.05 39.76 14.13
N ILE A 20 -0.43 40.67 13.28
CA ILE A 20 0.08 40.83 11.91
C ILE A 20 0.03 42.33 11.58
N ARG A 21 1.17 43.01 11.66
CA ARG A 21 1.53 44.13 10.77
C ARG A 21 2.97 44.62 11.04
N GLN A 22 3.69 44.77 9.94
CA GLN A 22 4.88 45.58 9.71
C GLN A 22 6.23 45.08 10.26
N THR A 23 7.07 44.60 9.34
CA THR A 23 8.32 45.29 8.99
C THR A 23 8.84 44.79 7.64
N ARG A 24 8.47 45.49 6.56
CA ARG A 24 9.29 45.57 5.35
C ARG A 24 10.48 46.46 5.70
N ARG A 25 11.70 45.92 5.62
CA ARG A 25 12.91 46.73 5.44
C ARG A 25 13.72 46.15 4.29
N GLU A 26 13.86 47.01 3.29
CA GLU A 26 14.68 46.88 2.11
C GLU A 26 16.15 46.67 2.50
N ARG A 27 16.84 45.77 1.79
CA ARG A 27 18.29 45.85 1.59
C ARG A 27 18.58 45.74 0.11
N GLN A 28 18.86 46.89 -0.48
CA GLN A 28 19.53 47.01 -1.76
C GLN A 28 20.93 46.42 -1.63
N CYS A 29 21.32 45.54 -2.56
CA CYS A 29 22.70 45.16 -2.79
C CYS A 29 23.11 45.74 -4.15
N GLU A 30 24.07 46.64 -4.16
CA GLU A 30 24.76 47.07 -5.38
C GLU A 30 26.09 46.30 -5.54
N PRO A 31 26.57 46.09 -6.78
CA PRO A 31 27.68 45.20 -7.08
C PRO A 31 29.03 45.90 -6.98
N VAL A 32 30.03 45.23 -6.42
CA VAL A 32 31.44 45.64 -6.50
C VAL A 32 32.14 44.80 -7.56
N VAL A 33 32.61 45.47 -8.61
CA VAL A 33 33.48 44.94 -9.66
C VAL A 33 34.93 45.00 -9.19
N GLY A 34 35.67 43.90 -9.36
CA GLY A 34 37.12 43.85 -9.14
C GLY A 34 37.73 42.67 -9.89
N PHE A 35 38.28 42.93 -11.06
CA PHE A 35 39.16 42.04 -11.83
C PHE A 35 40.40 41.66 -11.00
N HIS A 36 40.94 40.45 -11.19
CA HIS A 36 42.34 40.18 -11.58
C HIS A 36 42.47 38.69 -11.95
N GLY A 37 42.92 38.44 -13.19
CA GLY A 37 43.06 37.11 -13.75
C GLY A 37 44.34 36.41 -13.31
N THR A 38 44.28 35.08 -13.26
CA THR A 38 45.46 34.21 -13.33
C THR A 38 45.06 32.94 -14.07
N VAL A 39 45.60 32.75 -15.26
CA VAL A 39 45.36 31.58 -16.12
C VAL A 39 46.38 30.51 -15.74
N VAL A 40 45.90 29.34 -15.29
CA VAL A 40 46.70 28.13 -15.06
C VAL A 40 46.33 27.11 -16.15
N PRO A 41 47.29 26.50 -16.88
CA PRO A 41 46.97 25.64 -18.01
C PRO A 41 46.43 24.28 -17.53
N PHE A 42 45.21 23.94 -17.95
CA PHE A 42 44.58 22.66 -17.66
C PHE A 42 45.03 21.60 -18.68
N ALA A 43 45.56 20.48 -18.18
CA ALA A 43 45.91 19.31 -18.97
C ALA A 43 44.65 18.62 -19.54
N LEU A 44 44.67 18.32 -20.84
CA LEU A 44 43.62 17.62 -21.56
C LEU A 44 43.48 16.17 -21.06
N HIS A 45 42.51 15.93 -20.18
CA HIS A 45 41.99 14.58 -19.94
C HIS A 45 40.84 14.30 -20.89
N SER A 46 40.91 13.16 -21.59
CA SER A 46 39.87 12.69 -22.51
C SER A 46 38.53 12.54 -21.79
N ARG A 47 37.53 13.34 -22.16
CA ARG A 47 36.16 13.17 -21.69
C ARG A 47 35.58 11.88 -22.28
N LYS A 48 35.44 10.85 -21.44
CA LYS A 48 34.42 9.82 -21.68
C LYS A 48 33.08 10.56 -21.73
N LYS A 49 32.27 10.31 -22.77
CA LYS A 49 30.90 10.79 -22.86
C LYS A 49 30.11 10.22 -21.68
N GLU A 50 29.89 11.03 -20.67
CA GLU A 50 28.87 10.81 -19.66
C GLU A 50 27.52 10.92 -20.40
N GLN A 51 26.88 9.77 -20.64
CA GLN A 51 25.49 9.75 -21.08
C GLN A 51 24.70 10.42 -19.96
N ALA A 52 24.01 11.52 -20.27
CA ALA A 52 23.02 12.10 -19.37
C ALA A 52 22.05 10.98 -18.98
N MET A 53 22.13 10.51 -17.74
CA MET A 53 21.11 9.61 -17.20
C MET A 53 19.79 10.36 -17.28
N THR A 54 18.84 9.83 -18.03
CA THR A 54 17.48 10.35 -18.01
C THR A 54 16.92 10.17 -16.60
N ASP A 55 16.26 11.21 -16.05
CA ASP A 55 15.66 11.23 -14.70
C ASP A 55 14.69 10.06 -14.41
N ARG A 56 14.28 9.36 -15.47
CA ARG A 56 13.40 8.20 -15.44
C ARG A 56 14.21 6.90 -15.61
N PRO A 57 13.97 5.87 -14.79
CA PRO A 57 14.56 4.55 -15.02
C PRO A 57 14.07 3.93 -16.33
N ASP A 58 14.86 3.03 -16.88
CA ASP A 58 14.51 2.31 -18.10
C ASP A 58 13.31 1.36 -17.90
N LEU A 59 12.96 1.00 -16.66
CA LEU A 59 11.80 0.18 -16.30
C LEU A 59 11.14 0.78 -15.06
N VAL A 60 9.81 0.83 -15.02
CA VAL A 60 9.04 1.24 -13.83
C VAL A 60 8.25 0.06 -13.27
N ILE A 61 8.44 -0.23 -11.99
CA ILE A 61 7.73 -1.27 -11.26
C ILE A 61 6.82 -0.59 -10.23
N ASP A 62 5.51 -0.73 -10.43
CA ASP A 62 4.52 -0.51 -9.39
C ASP A 62 4.61 -1.66 -8.38
N GLY A 63 5.13 -1.34 -7.20
CA GLY A 63 5.33 -2.27 -6.11
C GLY A 63 4.10 -2.49 -5.27
N ASP A 64 2.99 -1.80 -5.53
CA ASP A 64 1.79 -1.82 -4.71
C ASP A 64 0.56 -1.42 -5.55
N GLY A 65 0.21 -2.29 -6.50
CA GLY A 65 -0.99 -2.15 -7.30
C GLY A 65 -2.05 -3.12 -6.82
N HIS A 66 -3.32 -2.76 -6.95
CA HIS A 66 -4.42 -3.61 -6.51
C HIS A 66 -5.20 -4.26 -7.66
N VAL A 67 -5.89 -5.34 -7.29
CA VAL A 67 -7.07 -5.84 -7.98
C VAL A 67 -8.25 -5.87 -7.01
N ILE A 68 -9.43 -5.61 -7.56
CA ILE A 68 -10.69 -5.81 -6.87
C ILE A 68 -11.22 -7.17 -7.26
N GLU A 69 -11.42 -8.03 -6.26
CA GLU A 69 -11.93 -9.37 -6.42
C GLU A 69 -13.37 -9.35 -6.97
N VAL A 70 -13.71 -10.38 -7.72
CA VAL A 70 -15.03 -10.55 -8.36
C VAL A 70 -15.58 -11.93 -8.07
N ASP A 71 -16.80 -12.24 -8.49
CA ASP A 71 -17.40 -13.57 -8.29
C ASP A 71 -16.49 -14.71 -8.80
N ALA A 72 -15.82 -14.50 -9.95
CA ALA A 72 -14.89 -15.45 -10.55
C ALA A 72 -13.71 -15.82 -9.63
N THR A 73 -13.32 -14.94 -8.70
CA THR A 73 -12.27 -15.21 -7.72
C THR A 73 -12.60 -16.41 -6.84
N TYR A 74 -13.88 -16.62 -6.52
CA TYR A 74 -14.32 -17.63 -5.55
C TYR A 74 -15.08 -18.80 -6.17
N GLU A 75 -15.10 -18.92 -7.50
CA GLU A 75 -15.77 -20.04 -8.20
C GLU A 75 -15.16 -21.41 -7.86
N ARG A 76 -13.84 -21.42 -7.63
CA ARG A 76 -13.00 -22.58 -7.28
C ARG A 76 -12.81 -22.76 -5.77
N ILE A 77 -13.52 -22.02 -4.92
CA ILE A 77 -13.44 -22.20 -3.47
C ILE A 77 -13.84 -23.63 -3.08
N ASP A 78 -13.25 -24.13 -1.99
CA ASP A 78 -13.59 -25.43 -1.42
C ASP A 78 -15.12 -25.60 -1.33
N PRO A 79 -15.69 -26.70 -1.88
CA PRO A 79 -17.13 -26.96 -1.89
C PRO A 79 -17.81 -26.80 -0.52
N GLN A 80 -17.11 -27.09 0.59
CA GLN A 80 -17.67 -26.94 1.93
C GLN A 80 -18.03 -25.49 2.28
N TYR A 81 -17.33 -24.51 1.68
CA TYR A 81 -17.54 -23.08 1.91
C TYR A 81 -18.29 -22.38 0.77
N ARG A 82 -18.77 -23.12 -0.23
CA ARG A 82 -19.38 -22.54 -1.43
C ARG A 82 -20.52 -21.59 -1.11
N GLU A 83 -21.42 -21.93 -0.19
CA GLU A 83 -22.55 -21.06 0.18
C GLU A 83 -22.14 -19.82 1.00
N ARG A 84 -20.98 -19.87 1.65
CA ARG A 84 -20.44 -18.78 2.49
C ARG A 84 -19.53 -17.82 1.71
N ARG A 85 -19.11 -18.22 0.50
CA ARG A 85 -18.12 -17.52 -0.31
C ARG A 85 -18.50 -16.05 -0.57
N PRO A 86 -17.51 -15.18 -0.78
CA PRO A 86 -17.79 -13.82 -1.20
C PRO A 86 -18.59 -13.77 -2.51
N ARG A 87 -19.58 -12.88 -2.57
CA ARG A 87 -20.37 -12.61 -3.77
C ARG A 87 -20.55 -11.12 -3.99
N TYR A 88 -20.42 -10.69 -5.24
CA TYR A 88 -20.53 -9.31 -5.67
C TYR A 88 -21.83 -9.16 -6.43
N THR A 89 -22.77 -8.43 -5.83
CA THR A 89 -24.10 -8.27 -6.42
C THR A 89 -24.51 -6.82 -6.48
N GLN A 90 -25.40 -6.52 -7.42
CA GLN A 90 -26.00 -5.22 -7.56
C GLN A 90 -27.22 -5.12 -6.64
N ALA A 91 -27.12 -4.36 -5.54
CA ALA A 91 -28.23 -4.09 -4.64
C ALA A 91 -29.20 -3.00 -5.16
N GLY A 92 -28.85 -2.34 -6.28
CA GLY A 92 -29.59 -1.27 -6.94
C GLY A 92 -28.79 -0.67 -8.10
N ARG A 93 -29.39 0.18 -8.96
CA ARG A 93 -28.70 0.74 -10.15
C ARG A 93 -27.45 1.56 -9.74
N GLY A 94 -26.24 1.05 -10.02
CA GLY A 94 -24.96 1.63 -9.59
C GLY A 94 -24.42 1.19 -8.22
N TYR A 95 -25.04 0.22 -7.56
CA TYR A 95 -24.73 -0.15 -6.16
C TYR A 95 -24.21 -1.57 -6.10
N ILE A 96 -22.88 -1.71 -6.17
CA ILE A 96 -22.23 -3.00 -5.99
C ILE A 96 -22.02 -3.21 -4.49
N VAL A 97 -22.45 -4.35 -3.98
CA VAL A 97 -22.18 -4.78 -2.60
C VAL A 97 -21.45 -6.11 -2.60
N ARG A 98 -20.52 -6.25 -1.66
CA ARG A 98 -19.91 -7.53 -1.32
C ARG A 98 -20.72 -8.21 -0.23
N LEU A 99 -21.12 -9.46 -0.48
CA LEU A 99 -21.70 -10.37 0.50
C LEU A 99 -20.64 -11.36 0.96
N VAL A 100 -20.59 -11.68 2.24
CA VAL A 100 -19.82 -12.81 2.80
C VAL A 100 -20.73 -13.51 3.80
N ASP A 101 -20.78 -14.84 3.76
CA ASP A 101 -21.69 -15.61 4.62
C ASP A 101 -23.17 -15.18 4.43
N GLY A 102 -23.53 -14.79 3.21
CA GLY A 102 -24.85 -14.26 2.85
C GLY A 102 -25.19 -12.87 3.39
N LYS A 103 -24.26 -12.21 4.12
CA LYS A 103 -24.46 -10.89 4.73
C LYS A 103 -23.68 -9.81 4.01
N VAL A 104 -24.23 -8.60 3.95
CA VAL A 104 -23.52 -7.42 3.43
C VAL A 104 -22.28 -7.17 4.30
N TRP A 105 -21.11 -7.20 3.69
CA TRP A 105 -19.83 -6.98 4.35
C TRP A 105 -19.66 -5.50 4.70
N GLY A 106 -19.65 -5.10 5.98
CA GLY A 106 -19.72 -3.67 6.29
C GLY A 106 -19.59 -3.31 7.77
N PRO A 107 -19.86 -2.04 8.14
CA PRO A 107 -19.65 -1.54 9.49
C PRO A 107 -20.41 -2.32 10.56
N GLU A 108 -21.58 -2.88 10.21
CA GLU A 108 -22.44 -3.69 11.09
C GLU A 108 -21.96 -5.15 11.27
N THR A 109 -20.90 -5.58 10.58
CA THR A 109 -20.39 -6.95 10.69
C THR A 109 -19.24 -7.06 11.69
N ASP A 110 -19.31 -8.05 12.57
CA ASP A 110 -18.26 -8.45 13.54
C ASP A 110 -16.87 -8.67 12.89
N ILE A 111 -16.85 -8.91 11.57
CA ILE A 111 -15.69 -9.22 10.76
C ILE A 111 -15.62 -8.19 9.62
N GLY A 112 -14.65 -7.28 9.61
CA GLY A 112 -14.64 -6.26 8.57
C GLY A 112 -13.52 -5.25 8.64
N PHE A 113 -13.15 -4.76 7.45
CA PHE A 113 -12.35 -3.57 7.24
C PHE A 113 -13.09 -2.38 7.84
N VAL A 114 -12.51 -1.72 8.84
CA VAL A 114 -13.02 -0.43 9.33
C VAL A 114 -12.50 0.63 8.37
N GLY A 115 -13.35 1.05 7.43
CA GLY A 115 -13.08 2.22 6.62
C GLY A 115 -13.72 2.22 5.24
N VAL A 116 -13.40 3.27 4.49
CA VAL A 116 -13.97 3.61 3.18
C VAL A 116 -13.69 2.61 2.05
N ASN A 117 -12.70 1.73 2.19
CA ASN A 117 -12.51 0.58 1.30
C ASN A 117 -13.54 -0.55 1.53
N GLY A 118 -14.40 -0.45 2.56
CA GLY A 118 -15.55 -1.33 2.79
C GLY A 118 -16.73 -1.08 1.83
N ASN A 119 -17.92 -1.62 2.16
CA ASN A 119 -19.15 -1.22 1.45
C ASN A 119 -19.53 0.20 1.93
N LEU A 120 -19.53 1.21 1.05
CA LEU A 120 -20.04 2.54 1.40
C LEU A 120 -21.57 2.51 1.52
N PRO A 121 -22.17 3.43 2.32
CA PRO A 121 -23.62 3.57 2.38
C PRO A 121 -24.24 3.82 0.99
N PRO A 122 -25.47 3.36 0.75
CA PRO A 122 -26.32 3.88 -0.33
C PRO A 122 -26.27 5.44 -0.38
N PRO A 123 -26.07 6.10 -1.55
CA PRO A 123 -26.17 5.55 -2.88
C PRO A 123 -24.92 4.89 -3.49
N LYS A 124 -23.83 4.73 -2.74
CA LYS A 124 -22.48 4.55 -3.32
C LYS A 124 -22.01 3.08 -3.42
N GLY A 125 -22.22 2.26 -2.38
CA GLY A 125 -21.71 0.87 -2.37
C GLY A 125 -20.19 0.80 -2.62
N LYS A 126 -19.72 -0.19 -3.38
CA LYS A 126 -18.31 -0.32 -3.80
C LYS A 126 -18.02 0.21 -5.21
N ALA A 127 -18.95 0.91 -5.85
CA ALA A 127 -18.83 1.25 -7.27
C ALA A 127 -17.57 2.08 -7.60
N ILE A 128 -17.05 2.85 -6.62
CA ILE A 128 -15.82 3.63 -6.77
C ILE A 128 -14.58 2.77 -7.04
N HIS A 129 -14.52 1.55 -6.51
CA HIS A 129 -13.44 0.58 -6.75
C HIS A 129 -13.55 -0.08 -8.13
N TYR A 130 -14.75 -0.08 -8.72
CA TYR A 130 -15.02 -0.60 -10.05
C TYR A 130 -15.07 0.51 -11.10
N ARG A 131 -14.54 1.71 -10.85
CA ARG A 131 -14.66 2.81 -11.81
C ARG A 131 -13.87 2.58 -13.11
N ARG A 132 -12.92 1.64 -13.11
CA ARG A 132 -12.17 1.21 -14.31
C ARG A 132 -12.18 -0.31 -14.44
N MET A 133 -12.26 -0.82 -15.66
CA MET A 133 -12.21 -2.28 -15.89
C MET A 133 -10.86 -2.89 -15.51
N GLY A 134 -9.76 -2.13 -15.58
CA GLY A 134 -8.43 -2.64 -15.24
C GLY A 134 -8.30 -3.10 -13.78
N THR A 135 -9.22 -2.70 -12.90
CA THR A 135 -9.20 -3.13 -11.49
C THR A 135 -9.55 -4.61 -11.31
N TYR A 136 -10.19 -5.28 -12.27
CA TYR A 136 -10.49 -6.72 -12.21
C TYR A 136 -10.24 -7.46 -13.53
N ASN A 137 -9.98 -6.76 -14.64
CA ASN A 137 -9.69 -7.34 -15.95
C ASN A 137 -8.22 -7.15 -16.33
N PRO A 138 -7.42 -8.23 -16.48
CA PRO A 138 -5.98 -8.14 -16.73
C PRO A 138 -5.61 -7.53 -18.08
N TRP A 139 -6.44 -7.70 -19.12
CA TRP A 139 -6.20 -7.07 -20.42
C TRP A 139 -6.45 -5.55 -20.36
N ALA A 140 -7.48 -5.11 -19.65
CA ALA A 140 -7.71 -3.69 -19.42
C ALA A 140 -6.64 -3.07 -18.52
N ARG A 141 -6.14 -3.83 -17.52
CA ARG A 141 -5.07 -3.41 -16.62
C ARG A 141 -3.79 -3.03 -17.37
N LEU A 142 -3.40 -3.82 -18.37
CA LEU A 142 -2.21 -3.54 -19.18
C LEU A 142 -2.30 -2.20 -19.91
N ALA A 143 -3.47 -1.87 -20.45
CA ALA A 143 -3.71 -0.58 -21.11
C ALA A 143 -3.66 0.59 -20.11
N ASP A 144 -4.23 0.41 -18.91
CA ASP A 144 -4.16 1.42 -17.86
C ASP A 144 -2.74 1.62 -17.32
N MET A 145 -1.98 0.53 -17.15
CA MET A 145 -0.55 0.60 -16.84
C MET A 145 0.22 1.36 -17.92
N ASP A 146 -0.09 1.13 -19.20
CA ASP A 146 0.58 1.83 -20.30
C ASP A 146 0.30 3.33 -20.27
N ARG A 147 -0.95 3.73 -19.99
CA ARG A 147 -1.36 5.14 -19.82
C ARG A 147 -0.65 5.81 -18.64
N ASP A 148 -0.55 5.12 -17.52
CA ASP A 148 0.14 5.61 -16.31
C ASP A 148 1.66 5.39 -16.35
N GLN A 149 2.16 4.91 -17.50
CA GLN A 149 3.57 4.71 -17.76
C GLN A 149 4.26 3.69 -16.82
N ILE A 150 3.54 2.67 -16.37
CA ILE A 150 4.03 1.56 -15.53
C ILE A 150 4.40 0.37 -16.41
N ASP A 151 5.60 -0.19 -16.25
CA ASP A 151 6.05 -1.36 -17.02
C ASP A 151 5.62 -2.68 -16.37
N VAL A 152 5.74 -2.80 -15.04
CA VAL A 152 5.40 -4.01 -14.28
C VAL A 152 4.55 -3.60 -13.07
N ALA A 153 3.53 -4.39 -12.76
CA ALA A 153 2.74 -4.23 -11.54
C ALA A 153 2.85 -5.49 -10.67
N VAL A 154 3.15 -5.28 -9.39
CA VAL A 154 3.00 -6.27 -8.32
C VAL A 154 1.62 -6.07 -7.71
N ILE A 155 0.83 -7.14 -7.70
CA ILE A 155 -0.62 -7.06 -7.54
C ILE A 155 -1.05 -7.67 -6.20
N TYR A 156 -1.69 -6.84 -5.38
CA TYR A 156 -2.29 -7.14 -4.10
C TYR A 156 -3.83 -7.24 -4.19
N PRO A 157 -4.49 -7.97 -3.27
CA PRO A 157 -5.95 -7.95 -3.12
C PRO A 157 -6.47 -6.60 -2.61
N THR A 158 -7.78 -6.38 -2.67
CA THR A 158 -8.42 -5.27 -1.95
C THR A 158 -9.40 -5.80 -0.90
N ASP A 159 -10.37 -6.64 -1.28
CA ASP A 159 -11.36 -7.17 -0.35
C ASP A 159 -10.82 -8.27 0.56
N GLU A 160 -9.71 -8.91 0.18
CA GLU A 160 -8.99 -9.90 0.98
C GLU A 160 -7.85 -9.31 1.83
N LEU A 161 -7.60 -7.99 1.79
CA LEU A 161 -6.69 -7.31 2.74
C LEU A 161 -6.93 -7.73 4.22
N PRO A 162 -8.17 -7.78 4.74
CA PRO A 162 -8.43 -8.18 6.13
C PRO A 162 -8.57 -9.71 6.32
N LEU A 163 -8.01 -10.56 5.44
CA LEU A 163 -8.18 -12.02 5.53
C LEU A 163 -7.78 -12.57 6.92
N THR A 164 -6.69 -12.09 7.50
CA THR A 164 -6.12 -12.60 8.77
C THR A 164 -6.99 -12.32 9.99
N VAL A 165 -7.99 -11.44 9.88
CA VAL A 165 -8.97 -11.19 10.97
C VAL A 165 -10.27 -12.00 10.81
N THR A 166 -10.39 -12.82 9.77
CA THR A 166 -11.49 -13.78 9.63
C THR A 166 -11.45 -14.77 10.80
N ARG A 167 -12.57 -14.93 11.53
CA ARG A 167 -12.64 -15.79 12.73
C ARG A 167 -12.46 -17.27 12.42
N ASP A 168 -13.12 -17.74 11.36
CA ASP A 168 -13.06 -19.12 10.87
C ASP A 168 -11.81 -19.32 10.01
N GLY A 169 -10.80 -19.99 10.56
CA GLY A 169 -9.51 -20.21 9.90
C GLY A 169 -9.61 -21.10 8.66
N GLY A 170 -10.49 -22.10 8.66
CA GLY A 170 -10.69 -22.96 7.48
C GLY A 170 -11.34 -22.20 6.34
N PHE A 171 -12.30 -21.33 6.64
CA PHE A 171 -12.91 -20.46 5.63
C PHE A 171 -11.92 -19.42 5.10
N ALA A 172 -11.06 -18.86 5.97
CA ALA A 172 -9.98 -17.98 5.55
C ALA A 172 -9.00 -18.69 4.61
N ALA A 173 -8.58 -19.92 4.94
CA ALA A 173 -7.69 -20.71 4.10
C ALA A 173 -8.31 -21.01 2.72
N ALA A 174 -9.60 -21.36 2.66
CA ALA A 174 -10.30 -21.59 1.41
C ALA A 174 -10.39 -20.33 0.53
N ARG A 175 -10.63 -19.15 1.13
CA ARG A 175 -10.60 -17.86 0.41
C ARG A 175 -9.20 -17.54 -0.12
N ALA A 176 -8.16 -17.75 0.68
CA ALA A 176 -6.77 -17.55 0.28
C ALA A 176 -6.41 -18.40 -0.95
N GLN A 177 -6.75 -19.69 -0.92
CA GLN A 177 -6.48 -20.62 -2.03
C GLN A 177 -7.21 -20.21 -3.31
N ALA A 178 -8.51 -19.88 -3.21
CA ALA A 178 -9.31 -19.45 -4.34
C ALA A 178 -8.76 -18.14 -4.96
N TYR A 179 -8.41 -17.17 -4.12
CA TYR A 179 -7.76 -15.93 -4.55
C TYR A 179 -6.44 -16.21 -5.25
N ASN A 180 -5.56 -17.01 -4.66
CA ASN A 180 -4.25 -17.32 -5.22
C ASN A 180 -4.36 -17.99 -6.60
N ASP A 181 -5.31 -18.90 -6.78
CA ASP A 181 -5.57 -19.56 -8.07
C ASP A 181 -6.09 -18.57 -9.12
N TRP A 182 -7.00 -17.69 -8.72
CA TRP A 182 -7.54 -16.66 -9.61
C TRP A 182 -6.49 -15.62 -10.00
N LEU A 183 -5.71 -15.11 -9.05
CA LEU A 183 -4.66 -14.14 -9.31
C LEU A 183 -3.55 -14.74 -10.17
N TYR A 184 -3.23 -16.02 -9.98
CA TYR A 184 -2.30 -16.72 -10.86
C TYR A 184 -2.77 -16.66 -12.31
N ASP A 185 -4.03 -17.01 -12.58
CA ASP A 185 -4.62 -16.96 -13.91
C ASP A 185 -4.69 -15.54 -14.48
N TYR A 186 -4.98 -14.55 -13.64
CA TYR A 186 -4.92 -13.12 -13.99
C TYR A 186 -3.53 -12.74 -14.50
N CYS A 187 -2.47 -13.09 -13.75
CA CYS A 187 -1.10 -12.76 -14.12
C CYS A 187 -0.62 -13.49 -15.37
N GLN A 188 -1.14 -14.69 -15.66
CA GLN A 188 -0.77 -15.45 -16.87
C GLN A 188 -1.16 -14.75 -18.19
N VAL A 189 -1.96 -13.68 -18.16
CA VAL A 189 -2.23 -12.86 -19.35
C VAL A 189 -0.96 -12.18 -19.87
N CYS A 190 -0.09 -11.70 -18.99
CA CYS A 190 1.20 -11.13 -19.34
C CYS A 190 2.18 -11.31 -18.16
N PRO A 191 2.69 -12.53 -17.93
CA PRO A 191 3.47 -12.87 -16.73
C PRO A 191 4.80 -12.12 -16.63
N SER A 192 5.27 -11.51 -17.72
CA SER A 192 6.44 -10.62 -17.71
C SER A 192 6.13 -9.24 -17.10
N ARG A 193 4.87 -8.81 -17.08
CA ARG A 193 4.42 -7.50 -16.58
C ARG A 193 3.49 -7.56 -15.36
N LEU A 194 2.74 -8.65 -15.19
CA LEU A 194 1.81 -8.83 -14.08
C LEU A 194 2.39 -9.84 -13.11
N LYS A 195 2.65 -9.42 -11.88
CA LYS A 195 3.19 -10.25 -10.79
C LYS A 195 2.19 -10.29 -9.66
N GLY A 196 1.92 -11.48 -9.12
CA GLY A 196 0.95 -11.65 -8.04
C GLY A 196 1.60 -11.80 -6.68
N VAL A 197 0.90 -11.37 -5.64
CA VAL A 197 1.23 -11.64 -4.24
C VAL A 197 0.27 -12.69 -3.69
N GLY A 198 0.83 -13.70 -3.02
CA GLY A 198 0.04 -14.78 -2.44
C GLY A 198 -0.57 -14.41 -1.09
N LEU A 199 -1.74 -14.97 -0.80
CA LEU A 199 -2.38 -14.89 0.51
C LEU A 199 -2.22 -16.17 1.31
N VAL A 200 -2.18 -16.02 2.63
CA VAL A 200 -2.16 -17.13 3.59
C VAL A 200 -3.08 -16.81 4.77
N ALA A 201 -3.67 -17.85 5.36
CA ALA A 201 -4.53 -17.74 6.53
C ALA A 201 -3.74 -18.08 7.80
N LEU A 202 -3.15 -17.07 8.46
CA LEU A 202 -2.34 -17.25 9.67
C LEU A 202 -3.10 -17.81 10.88
N GLN A 203 -4.43 -17.90 10.80
CA GLN A 203 -5.27 -18.58 11.78
C GLN A 203 -4.92 -20.07 11.93
N ASP A 204 -4.39 -20.68 10.87
CA ASP A 204 -3.79 -22.01 10.82
C ASP A 204 -2.36 -21.90 10.28
N VAL A 205 -1.38 -21.91 11.17
CA VAL A 205 0.03 -21.68 10.84
C VAL A 205 0.59 -22.74 9.89
N GLN A 206 0.22 -24.02 10.09
CA GLN A 206 0.72 -25.10 9.25
C GLN A 206 0.08 -25.07 7.87
N GLY A 207 -1.23 -24.77 7.79
CA GLY A 207 -1.91 -24.48 6.53
C GLY A 207 -1.32 -23.28 5.80
N ALA A 208 -0.99 -22.20 6.51
CA ALA A 208 -0.35 -21.00 5.96
C ALA A 208 1.03 -21.30 5.37
N ILE A 209 1.84 -22.12 6.04
CA ILE A 209 3.14 -22.59 5.53
C ILE A 209 2.96 -23.41 4.26
N ALA A 210 2.03 -24.37 4.24
CA ALA A 210 1.75 -25.17 3.06
C ALA A 210 1.29 -24.32 1.87
N GLU A 211 0.45 -23.32 2.12
CA GLU A 211 -0.02 -22.40 1.08
C GLU A 211 1.07 -21.43 0.62
N MET A 212 1.94 -20.95 1.51
CA MET A 212 3.14 -20.18 1.15
C MET A 212 4.01 -20.94 0.16
N HIS A 213 4.29 -22.22 0.44
CA HIS A 213 5.03 -23.08 -0.49
C HIS A 213 4.34 -23.18 -1.85
N ARG A 214 3.03 -23.39 -1.88
CA ARG A 214 2.25 -23.52 -3.11
C ARG A 214 2.29 -22.22 -3.92
N ALA A 215 2.05 -21.09 -3.26
CA ALA A 215 2.04 -19.76 -3.85
C ALA A 215 3.39 -19.43 -4.51
N VAL A 216 4.51 -19.63 -3.80
CA VAL A 216 5.84 -19.33 -4.33
C VAL A 216 6.27 -20.33 -5.40
N SER A 217 6.17 -21.62 -5.13
CA SER A 217 6.78 -22.65 -6.01
C SER A 217 5.94 -23.00 -7.23
N ARG A 218 4.61 -23.03 -7.10
CA ARG A 218 3.70 -23.46 -8.18
C ARG A 218 3.04 -22.28 -8.86
N LEU A 219 2.59 -21.29 -8.09
CA LEU A 219 1.90 -20.12 -8.62
C LEU A 219 2.84 -18.95 -8.93
N ARG A 220 4.13 -19.04 -8.57
CA ARG A 220 5.14 -18.01 -8.85
C ARG A 220 4.78 -16.64 -8.28
N MET A 221 4.12 -16.62 -7.12
CA MET A 221 3.86 -15.38 -6.39
C MET A 221 5.19 -14.82 -5.87
N VAL A 222 5.37 -13.50 -5.97
CA VAL A 222 6.65 -12.83 -5.67
C VAL A 222 6.80 -12.43 -4.20
N ALA A 223 5.72 -12.51 -3.43
CA ALA A 223 5.66 -12.25 -2.00
C ALA A 223 4.44 -12.94 -1.40
N ILE A 224 4.35 -12.90 -0.06
CA ILE A 224 3.14 -13.25 0.69
C ILE A 224 2.62 -12.02 1.42
N GLN A 225 1.33 -11.74 1.30
CA GLN A 225 0.66 -10.72 2.11
C GLN A 225 0.10 -11.33 3.40
N ILE A 226 0.25 -10.58 4.48
CA ILE A 226 -0.43 -10.79 5.76
C ILE A 226 -1.02 -9.46 6.26
N GLY A 227 -2.03 -9.51 7.13
CA GLY A 227 -2.53 -8.32 7.83
C GLY A 227 -1.66 -7.93 9.03
N CYS A 228 -1.96 -6.79 9.65
CA CYS A 228 -1.19 -6.28 10.80
C CYS A 228 -1.37 -7.08 12.12
N THR A 229 -2.39 -7.96 12.20
CA THR A 229 -2.63 -8.92 13.30
C THR A 229 -3.30 -10.19 12.76
N VAL A 230 -3.34 -11.23 13.59
CA VAL A 230 -4.15 -12.43 13.34
C VAL A 230 -5.31 -12.43 14.33
N ARG A 231 -6.53 -12.33 13.81
CA ARG A 231 -7.74 -12.08 14.62
C ARG A 231 -7.52 -10.86 15.54
N GLU A 232 -8.06 -10.93 16.76
CA GLU A 232 -8.01 -9.86 17.74
C GLU A 232 -7.02 -10.14 18.89
N ASP A 233 -6.46 -11.35 18.95
CA ASP A 233 -5.71 -11.87 20.12
C ASP A 233 -4.25 -12.21 19.81
N THR A 234 -3.80 -12.04 18.57
CA THR A 234 -2.49 -12.49 18.13
C THR A 234 -1.77 -11.39 17.37
N LEU A 235 -0.70 -10.87 17.99
CA LEU A 235 0.23 -9.92 17.36
C LEU A 235 1.21 -10.66 16.45
N LEU A 236 1.83 -9.96 15.51
CA LEU A 236 2.78 -10.56 14.57
C LEU A 236 4.05 -11.13 15.22
N SER A 237 4.37 -10.67 16.44
CA SER A 237 5.47 -11.16 17.27
C SER A 237 5.13 -12.37 18.15
N ASP A 238 3.87 -12.83 18.13
CA ASP A 238 3.41 -13.91 18.99
C ASP A 238 4.17 -15.23 18.71
N PRO A 239 4.62 -15.97 19.74
CA PRO A 239 5.32 -17.24 19.57
C PRO A 239 4.57 -18.27 18.71
N ARG A 240 3.23 -18.21 18.66
CA ARG A 240 2.40 -19.05 17.77
C ARG A 240 2.80 -18.92 16.30
N LEU A 241 3.34 -17.78 15.88
CA LEU A 241 3.73 -17.50 14.50
C LEU A 241 5.21 -17.82 14.20
N THR A 242 5.97 -18.34 15.19
CA THR A 242 7.42 -18.59 15.03
C THR A 242 7.74 -19.47 13.83
N ASP A 243 7.00 -20.57 13.64
CA ASP A 243 7.23 -21.51 12.53
C ASP A 243 6.95 -20.86 11.17
N PHE A 244 5.95 -19.99 11.09
CA PHE A 244 5.65 -19.23 9.87
C PHE A 244 6.82 -18.31 9.49
N TRP A 245 7.34 -17.56 10.46
CA TRP A 245 8.47 -16.66 10.24
C TRP A 245 9.76 -17.42 9.89
N ALA A 246 10.02 -18.54 10.57
CA ALA A 246 11.16 -19.40 10.29
C ALA A 246 11.11 -19.93 8.85
N GLU A 247 9.94 -20.32 8.38
CA GLU A 247 9.78 -20.81 7.01
C GLU A 247 9.87 -19.69 5.97
N ALA A 248 9.30 -18.52 6.24
CA ALA A 248 9.45 -17.34 5.37
C ALA A 248 10.93 -16.95 5.21
N ASP A 249 11.70 -16.95 6.31
CA ASP A 249 13.15 -16.73 6.29
C ASP A 249 13.89 -17.78 5.48
N ARG A 250 13.58 -19.08 5.71
CA ARG A 250 14.21 -20.20 5.01
C ARG A 250 13.98 -20.17 3.50
N LEU A 251 12.78 -19.76 3.07
CA LEU A 251 12.45 -19.58 1.65
C LEU A 251 13.00 -18.28 1.07
N GLY A 252 13.37 -17.31 1.92
CA GLY A 252 13.71 -15.95 1.48
C GLY A 252 12.53 -15.21 0.86
N VAL A 253 11.29 -15.67 1.11
CA VAL A 253 10.10 -15.05 0.53
C VAL A 253 9.80 -13.74 1.27
N PRO A 254 9.57 -12.63 0.55
CA PRO A 254 9.21 -11.36 1.18
C PRO A 254 7.81 -11.43 1.79
N ILE A 255 7.65 -10.82 2.97
CA ILE A 255 6.37 -10.70 3.66
C ILE A 255 5.89 -9.25 3.59
N ALA A 256 4.74 -9.01 2.97
CA ALA A 256 4.12 -7.70 2.89
C ALA A 256 3.01 -7.59 3.94
N VAL A 257 3.17 -6.67 4.89
CA VAL A 257 2.15 -6.33 5.87
C VAL A 257 1.25 -5.26 5.25
N HIS A 258 0.05 -5.68 4.87
CA HIS A 258 -0.88 -4.86 4.10
C HIS A 258 -2.32 -5.10 4.54
N GLY A 259 -3.00 -4.02 4.87
CA GLY A 259 -4.38 -4.05 5.34
C GLY A 259 -4.48 -3.79 6.84
N PRO A 260 -5.59 -3.19 7.29
CA PRO A 260 -5.76 -2.77 8.66
C PRO A 260 -5.86 -3.99 9.58
N ALA A 261 -5.36 -3.82 10.79
CA ALA A 261 -5.68 -4.71 11.90
C ALA A 261 -6.50 -3.99 12.95
N LEU A 262 -7.04 -4.81 13.86
CA LEU A 262 -7.76 -4.40 15.06
C LEU A 262 -9.11 -3.68 14.83
N PRO A 263 -10.05 -4.23 14.04
CA PRO A 263 -11.41 -3.70 13.98
C PRO A 263 -12.02 -3.45 15.38
N SER A 264 -11.73 -4.32 16.37
CA SER A 264 -12.25 -4.19 17.73
C SER A 264 -11.60 -3.09 18.57
N LEU A 265 -10.30 -2.82 18.41
CA LEU A 265 -9.66 -1.67 19.09
C LEU A 265 -10.31 -0.37 18.62
N PHE A 266 -10.42 -0.18 17.30
CA PHE A 266 -11.07 1.01 16.75
C PHE A 266 -12.56 1.06 17.13
N ARG A 267 -13.30 -0.05 17.05
CA ARG A 267 -14.71 -0.09 17.50
C ARG A 267 -14.91 0.20 18.99
N SER A 268 -13.91 -0.02 19.83
CA SER A 268 -14.00 0.25 21.27
C SER A 268 -13.88 1.74 21.59
N TYR A 269 -13.26 2.53 20.70
CA TYR A 269 -13.01 3.96 20.91
C TYR A 269 -13.74 4.87 19.90
N PHE A 270 -14.19 4.32 18.76
CA PHE A 270 -14.89 5.03 17.70
C PHE A 270 -16.27 4.42 17.45
N ASP A 271 -17.30 5.27 17.44
CA ASP A 271 -18.64 4.87 17.06
C ASP A 271 -18.76 4.74 15.54
N LEU A 272 -18.44 3.54 15.04
CA LEU A 272 -18.51 3.24 13.60
C LEU A 272 -19.94 3.18 13.05
N ASN A 273 -20.96 3.20 13.91
CA ASN A 273 -22.35 3.25 13.47
C ASN A 273 -22.77 4.68 13.09
N ARG A 274 -21.91 5.67 13.33
CA ARG A 274 -22.10 7.05 12.92
C ARG A 274 -21.43 7.33 11.57
N PRO A 275 -22.21 7.55 10.49
CA PRO A 275 -21.64 7.77 9.15
C PRO A 275 -20.69 8.97 9.07
N ASP A 276 -20.87 9.99 9.91
CA ASP A 276 -20.01 11.18 10.02
C ASP A 276 -18.65 10.90 10.68
N HIS A 277 -18.49 9.79 11.40
CA HIS A 277 -17.24 9.39 12.06
C HIS A 277 -16.45 8.32 11.28
N MET A 278 -17.00 7.83 10.16
CA MET A 278 -16.36 6.77 9.37
C MET A 278 -14.98 7.20 8.83
N LEU A 279 -14.83 8.49 8.46
CA LEU A 279 -13.54 9.01 8.02
C LEU A 279 -12.51 9.08 9.15
N GLU A 280 -12.92 9.41 10.38
CA GLU A 280 -12.04 9.44 11.56
C GLU A 280 -11.38 8.07 11.77
N ALA A 281 -12.21 7.02 11.77
CA ALA A 281 -11.71 5.67 11.90
C ALA A 281 -10.88 5.24 10.67
N SER A 282 -11.30 5.60 9.46
CA SER A 282 -10.61 5.21 8.22
C SER A 282 -9.18 5.75 8.16
N HIS A 283 -8.97 7.04 8.46
CA HIS A 283 -7.66 7.67 8.32
C HIS A 283 -6.67 7.28 9.44
N MET A 284 -7.17 6.74 10.57
CA MET A 284 -6.31 6.25 11.66
C MET A 284 -6.07 4.75 11.61
N ALA A 285 -7.08 3.96 11.22
CA ALA A 285 -7.07 2.51 11.37
C ALA A 285 -5.87 1.87 10.68
N HIS A 286 -5.58 2.28 9.45
CA HIS A 286 -4.51 1.67 8.69
C HIS A 286 -3.12 2.04 9.23
N THR A 287 -2.80 3.34 9.34
CA THR A 287 -1.48 3.80 9.81
C THR A 287 -1.15 3.31 11.22
N PHE A 288 -2.09 3.33 12.16
CA PHE A 288 -1.84 2.86 13.53
C PHE A 288 -1.62 1.35 13.60
N ALA A 289 -2.37 0.58 12.81
CA ALA A 289 -2.15 -0.86 12.71
C ALA A 289 -0.75 -1.18 12.15
N GLN A 290 -0.30 -0.41 11.15
CA GLN A 290 1.03 -0.54 10.55
C GLN A 290 2.15 -0.15 11.54
N MET A 291 1.96 0.93 12.32
CA MET A 291 2.88 1.30 13.40
C MET A 291 3.00 0.18 14.45
N LEU A 292 1.89 -0.42 14.86
CA LEU A 292 1.88 -1.55 15.78
C LEU A 292 2.59 -2.77 15.19
N ALA A 293 2.27 -3.16 13.96
CA ALA A 293 2.92 -4.29 13.28
C ALA A 293 4.44 -4.08 13.14
N CYS A 294 4.85 -2.87 12.74
CA CYS A 294 6.26 -2.48 12.65
C CYS A 294 6.98 -2.58 13.99
N SER A 295 6.37 -2.03 15.05
CA SER A 295 6.93 -2.15 16.40
C SER A 295 7.08 -3.60 16.83
N ASN A 296 6.04 -4.43 16.65
CA ASN A 296 6.08 -5.85 17.00
C ASN A 296 7.20 -6.59 16.27
N ILE A 297 7.36 -6.37 14.96
CA ILE A 297 8.38 -7.07 14.16
C ILE A 297 9.79 -6.61 14.54
N VAL A 298 10.02 -5.31 14.71
CA VAL A 298 11.34 -4.77 15.01
C VAL A 298 11.76 -5.08 16.46
N THR A 299 10.90 -4.79 17.43
CA THR A 299 11.28 -4.82 18.86
C THR A 299 11.18 -6.20 19.51
N SER A 300 10.52 -7.17 18.87
CA SER A 300 10.45 -8.56 19.34
C SER A 300 11.67 -9.41 18.96
N GLY A 301 12.66 -8.84 18.28
CA GLY A 301 13.83 -9.57 17.80
C GLY A 301 13.53 -10.55 16.68
N LEU A 302 12.39 -10.45 15.99
CA LEU A 302 12.11 -11.26 14.81
C LEU A 302 13.19 -11.07 13.74
N LEU A 303 13.56 -9.82 13.46
CA LEU A 303 14.61 -9.49 12.50
C LEU A 303 16.02 -9.92 12.95
N GLU A 304 16.23 -10.16 14.26
CA GLU A 304 17.48 -10.68 14.82
C GLU A 304 17.60 -12.20 14.61
N ARG A 305 16.50 -12.93 14.88
CA ARG A 305 16.40 -14.38 14.73
C ARG A 305 16.36 -14.81 13.27
N PHE A 306 15.66 -14.04 12.43
CA PHE A 306 15.40 -14.33 11.03
C PHE A 306 16.09 -13.30 10.15
N ARG A 307 17.31 -13.64 9.71
CA ARG A 307 18.26 -12.69 9.08
C ARG A 307 18.05 -12.52 7.58
N ASN A 308 17.36 -13.45 6.93
CA ASN A 308 16.99 -13.36 5.51
C ASN A 308 15.60 -12.76 5.32
N LEU A 309 14.79 -12.69 6.39
CA LEU A 309 13.44 -12.12 6.35
C LEU A 309 13.47 -10.67 5.84
N LYS A 310 12.70 -10.43 4.78
CA LYS A 310 12.36 -9.11 4.23
C LYS A 310 10.89 -8.82 4.53
N VAL A 311 10.61 -7.62 5.05
CA VAL A 311 9.25 -7.20 5.39
C VAL A 311 8.95 -5.84 4.78
N ALA A 312 7.72 -5.64 4.28
CA ALA A 312 7.23 -4.32 3.89
C ALA A 312 5.98 -3.91 4.68
N PHE A 313 5.81 -2.62 4.94
CA PHE A 313 4.61 -2.01 5.51
C PHE A 313 4.00 -1.06 4.48
N LEU A 314 2.83 -1.42 3.95
CA LEU A 314 2.30 -0.81 2.73
C LEU A 314 1.15 0.15 3.00
N GLU A 315 0.99 1.15 2.13
CA GLU A 315 -0.17 2.07 2.02
C GLU A 315 -0.47 2.82 3.34
N ALA A 316 0.57 3.20 4.08
CA ALA A 316 0.45 3.80 5.43
C ALA A 316 0.89 5.27 5.52
N GLY A 317 1.27 5.87 4.38
CA GLY A 317 1.93 7.16 4.30
C GLY A 317 3.41 7.12 4.73
N ALA A 318 4.17 8.14 4.35
CA ALA A 318 5.60 8.23 4.63
C ALA A 318 5.94 8.87 6.00
N GLY A 319 5.09 9.80 6.46
CA GLY A 319 5.42 10.70 7.58
C GLY A 319 5.56 10.03 8.95
N TRP A 320 4.90 8.88 9.19
CA TRP A 320 4.96 8.21 10.49
C TRP A 320 6.29 7.51 10.75
N VAL A 321 7.01 7.07 9.69
CA VAL A 321 8.17 6.19 9.84
C VAL A 321 9.33 6.86 10.56
N PRO A 322 9.76 8.09 10.21
CA PRO A 322 10.84 8.77 10.94
C PRO A 322 10.48 9.01 12.42
N TYR A 323 9.24 9.44 12.70
CA TYR A 323 8.75 9.62 14.06
C TYR A 323 8.80 8.30 14.84
N TRP A 324 8.29 7.23 14.25
CA TRP A 324 8.18 5.93 14.90
C TRP A 324 9.53 5.29 15.19
N MET A 325 10.46 5.42 14.24
CA MET A 325 11.85 5.02 14.41
C MET A 325 12.50 5.73 15.61
N HIS A 326 12.38 7.06 15.68
CA HIS A 326 12.89 7.83 16.82
C HIS A 326 12.25 7.39 18.14
N ARG A 327 10.92 7.20 18.13
CA ARG A 327 10.15 6.77 19.30
C ARG A 327 10.61 5.43 19.87
N MET A 328 10.88 4.46 18.99
CA MET A 328 11.37 3.14 19.42
C MET A 328 12.81 3.21 19.94
N ASP A 329 13.67 4.02 19.32
CA ASP A 329 15.05 4.24 19.78
C ASP A 329 15.09 4.87 21.18
N GLU A 330 14.26 5.89 21.46
CA GLU A 330 14.14 6.48 22.80
C GLU A 330 13.81 5.43 23.87
N TYR A 331 12.86 4.54 23.58
CA TYR A 331 12.46 3.49 24.53
C TYR A 331 13.56 2.44 24.70
N ASN A 332 14.32 2.16 23.63
CA ASN A 332 15.52 1.32 23.70
C ASN A 332 16.64 1.95 24.54
N GLU A 333 16.75 3.26 24.62
CA GLU A 333 17.73 3.91 25.49
C GLU A 333 17.34 3.86 26.97
N VAL A 334 16.04 3.96 27.27
CA VAL A 334 15.53 4.01 28.65
C VAL A 334 15.44 2.63 29.30
N ALA A 335 14.99 1.61 28.56
CA ALA A 335 14.73 0.28 29.10
C ALA A 335 15.03 -0.84 28.09
N PRO A 336 16.28 -0.96 27.59
CA PRO A 336 16.66 -1.94 26.57
C PRO A 336 16.37 -3.39 26.99
N GLU A 337 16.43 -3.69 28.29
CA GLU A 337 16.16 -5.01 28.86
C GLU A 337 14.69 -5.44 28.75
N ARG A 338 13.78 -4.52 28.42
CA ARG A 338 12.36 -4.82 28.21
C ARG A 338 12.04 -5.23 26.78
N TRP A 339 12.97 -5.05 25.85
CA TRP A 339 12.85 -5.60 24.51
C TRP A 339 13.26 -7.07 24.48
N ALA A 340 12.79 -7.80 23.46
CA ALA A 340 13.17 -9.19 23.27
C ALA A 340 14.57 -9.28 22.65
N HIS A 341 15.61 -9.14 23.49
CA HIS A 341 17.03 -9.37 23.19
C HIS A 341 17.48 -8.91 21.78
N ILE A 342 17.15 -7.68 21.39
CA ILE A 342 17.72 -7.04 20.20
C ILE A 342 19.14 -6.54 20.50
N SER A 343 20.06 -6.66 19.54
CA SER A 343 21.46 -6.24 19.72
C SER A 343 21.79 -4.86 19.14
N ALA A 344 20.86 -4.28 18.39
CA ALA A 344 21.00 -3.00 17.71
C ALA A 344 19.81 -2.10 18.03
N LYS A 345 19.91 -0.79 17.74
CA LYS A 345 18.76 0.12 17.86
C LYS A 345 17.67 -0.28 16.86
N PRO A 346 16.37 -0.11 17.20
CA PRO A 346 15.26 -0.30 16.27
C PRO A 346 15.49 0.37 14.90
N SER A 347 16.04 1.58 14.89
CA SER A 347 16.40 2.30 13.66
C SER A 347 17.41 1.59 12.77
N GLU A 348 18.37 0.86 13.34
CA GLU A 348 19.38 0.11 12.58
C GLU A 348 18.74 -1.09 11.85
N TYR A 349 17.73 -1.73 12.43
CA TYR A 349 16.98 -2.77 11.73
C TYR A 349 16.14 -2.20 10.58
N ILE A 350 15.47 -1.07 10.80
CA ILE A 350 14.67 -0.38 9.76
C ILE A 350 15.56 0.04 8.58
N LYS A 351 16.71 0.65 8.87
CA LYS A 351 17.67 1.12 7.86
C LYS A 351 18.53 0.01 7.27
N GLY A 352 18.49 -1.20 7.84
CA GLY A 352 19.35 -2.33 7.48
C GLY A 352 19.05 -2.99 6.13
N GLY A 353 18.16 -2.41 5.32
CA GLY A 353 17.92 -2.85 3.94
C GLY A 353 16.99 -4.06 3.78
N ARG A 354 16.33 -4.49 4.86
CA ARG A 354 15.34 -5.59 4.88
C ARG A 354 13.92 -5.16 5.23
N VAL A 355 13.74 -3.91 5.63
CA VAL A 355 12.43 -3.32 5.96
C VAL A 355 12.10 -2.27 4.90
N PHE A 356 10.92 -2.39 4.31
CA PHE A 356 10.45 -1.54 3.23
C PHE A 356 9.10 -0.90 3.57
N PHE A 357 8.77 0.17 2.86
CA PHE A 357 7.55 0.95 3.07
C PHE A 357 6.98 1.37 1.71
N SER A 358 5.68 1.63 1.63
CA SER A 358 5.08 2.28 0.47
C SER A 358 4.17 3.45 0.88
N CYS A 359 4.00 4.38 -0.06
CA CYS A 359 3.05 5.48 -0.01
C CYS A 359 2.78 5.98 -1.43
N GLU A 360 1.68 6.71 -1.59
CA GLU A 360 1.29 7.28 -2.87
C GLU A 360 2.28 8.38 -3.28
N PRO A 361 2.56 8.56 -4.58
CA PRO A 361 3.58 9.50 -5.06
C PRO A 361 3.31 10.97 -4.73
N GLY A 362 2.07 11.28 -4.36
CA GLY A 362 1.64 12.61 -3.90
C GLY A 362 2.00 12.92 -2.45
N ASP A 363 2.44 11.95 -1.64
CA ASP A 363 2.71 12.15 -0.22
C ASP A 363 3.82 13.20 -0.01
N GLU A 364 3.49 14.30 0.66
CA GLU A 364 4.39 15.44 0.89
C GLU A 364 5.60 15.05 1.76
N PHE A 365 5.50 13.99 2.57
CA PHE A 365 6.53 13.54 3.51
C PHE A 365 7.55 12.56 2.90
N ILE A 366 7.47 12.24 1.60
CA ILE A 366 8.48 11.38 0.94
C ILE A 366 9.90 11.94 1.12
N SER A 367 10.11 13.24 0.92
CA SER A 367 11.42 13.88 1.08
C SER A 367 11.94 13.78 2.51
N PHE A 368 11.06 13.99 3.50
CA PHE A 368 11.35 13.81 4.92
C PHE A 368 11.70 12.36 5.27
N PHE A 369 10.97 11.39 4.72
CA PHE A 369 11.29 9.96 4.86
C PHE A 369 12.68 9.66 4.30
N VAL A 370 12.99 10.11 3.07
CA VAL A 370 14.28 9.85 2.42
C VAL A 370 15.43 10.45 3.23
N GLU A 371 15.26 11.64 3.79
CA GLU A 371 16.26 12.29 4.64
C GLU A 371 16.56 11.51 5.92
N HIS A 372 15.53 10.96 6.57
CA HIS A 372 15.67 10.37 7.91
C HIS A 372 15.87 8.85 7.90
N VAL A 373 15.23 8.15 6.97
CA VAL A 373 15.27 6.68 6.82
C VAL A 373 16.27 6.26 5.76
N GLY A 374 16.28 6.97 4.62
CA GLY A 374 17.10 6.66 3.46
C GLY A 374 16.27 6.26 2.23
N GLU A 375 16.85 6.42 1.05
CA GLU A 375 16.20 6.16 -0.24
C GLU A 375 16.04 4.67 -0.61
N ASP A 376 16.65 3.76 0.17
CA ASP A 376 16.71 2.32 -0.12
C ASP A 376 15.53 1.50 0.43
N ALA A 377 14.56 2.15 1.08
CA ALA A 377 13.45 1.49 1.78
C ALA A 377 12.06 1.81 1.22
N MET A 378 11.91 2.84 0.38
CA MET A 378 10.60 3.26 -0.14
C MET A 378 10.30 2.60 -1.49
N LEU A 379 9.20 1.86 -1.56
CA LEU A 379 8.64 1.30 -2.79
C LEU A 379 7.76 2.35 -3.48
N PHE A 380 7.74 2.36 -4.80
CA PHE A 380 6.73 3.09 -5.55
C PHE A 380 5.39 2.33 -5.52
N ALA A 381 4.32 3.03 -5.16
CA ALA A 381 2.96 2.52 -5.09
C ALA A 381 2.03 3.39 -5.93
N SER A 382 1.33 2.81 -6.90
CA SER A 382 0.24 3.51 -7.58
C SER A 382 -1.06 3.48 -6.78
N ASP A 383 -1.21 2.46 -5.92
CA ASP A 383 -2.45 2.12 -5.23
C ASP A 383 -3.66 1.95 -6.19
N TYR A 384 -3.36 1.56 -7.43
CA TYR A 384 -4.37 1.44 -8.48
C TYR A 384 -5.39 0.35 -8.11
N LEU A 385 -6.70 0.61 -8.00
CA LEU A 385 -7.31 1.93 -7.96
C LEU A 385 -8.29 1.99 -6.80
N HIS A 386 -7.74 2.17 -5.61
CA HIS A 386 -8.50 2.48 -4.40
C HIS A 386 -9.25 3.82 -4.52
N PHE A 387 -10.05 4.11 -3.50
CA PHE A 387 -11.01 5.22 -3.49
C PHE A 387 -10.34 6.60 -3.49
N ASP A 388 -9.13 6.68 -2.96
CA ASP A 388 -8.26 7.84 -2.78
C ASP A 388 -7.14 7.92 -3.83
N ALA A 389 -6.82 6.81 -4.49
CA ALA A 389 -5.96 6.81 -5.67
C ALA A 389 -6.60 7.64 -6.80
N LEU A 390 -5.77 8.31 -7.60
CA LEU A 390 -6.18 9.05 -8.81
C LEU A 390 -5.68 8.33 -10.07
N PHE A 391 -6.46 8.41 -11.15
CA PHE A 391 -6.04 7.91 -12.46
C PHE A 391 -5.73 9.04 -13.45
N VAL A 392 -4.89 8.75 -14.46
CA VAL A 392 -4.49 9.70 -15.51
C VAL A 392 -5.72 10.40 -16.11
N GLY A 393 -5.72 11.73 -16.06
CA GLY A 393 -6.79 12.59 -16.59
C GLY A 393 -7.98 12.80 -15.66
N GLU A 394 -8.09 12.08 -14.54
CA GLU A 394 -9.07 12.41 -13.49
C GLU A 394 -8.73 13.78 -12.86
N PRO A 395 -9.72 14.54 -12.33
CA PRO A 395 -9.43 15.77 -11.61
C PRO A 395 -8.55 15.49 -10.38
N GLY A 396 -7.37 16.10 -10.35
CA GLY A 396 -6.46 16.05 -9.21
C GLY A 396 -6.94 16.90 -8.03
N HIS A 397 -6.25 16.79 -6.89
CA HIS A 397 -6.56 17.58 -5.69
C HIS A 397 -6.39 19.09 -5.90
N ASP A 398 -5.57 19.50 -6.87
CA ASP A 398 -5.39 20.90 -7.28
C ASP A 398 -6.43 21.36 -8.33
N GLY A 399 -7.36 20.48 -8.71
CA GLY A 399 -8.39 20.72 -9.73
C GLY A 399 -7.92 20.56 -11.18
N ASN A 400 -6.63 20.32 -11.42
CA ASN A 400 -6.09 20.08 -12.76
C ASN A 400 -6.17 18.59 -13.13
N PRO A 401 -6.14 18.22 -14.43
CA PRO A 401 -6.06 16.82 -14.81
C PRO A 401 -4.82 16.14 -14.21
N TYR A 402 -5.02 15.03 -13.49
CA TYR A 402 -3.97 14.28 -12.84
C TYR A 402 -2.99 13.70 -13.89
N PRO A 403 -1.68 13.96 -13.78
CA PRO A 403 -0.72 13.58 -14.81
C PRO A 403 -0.38 12.08 -14.82
N GLY A 404 -0.79 11.34 -13.78
CA GLY A 404 -0.40 9.94 -13.55
C GLY A 404 0.57 9.78 -12.39
N THR A 405 0.62 8.60 -11.79
CA THR A 405 1.40 8.28 -10.59
C THR A 405 2.90 8.40 -10.86
N VAL A 406 3.37 7.86 -11.98
CA VAL A 406 4.78 7.95 -12.40
C VAL A 406 5.18 9.40 -12.70
N ALA A 407 4.33 10.13 -13.42
CA ALA A 407 4.58 11.52 -13.77
C ALA A 407 4.58 12.43 -12.53
N THR A 408 3.68 12.18 -11.58
CA THR A 408 3.64 12.86 -10.28
C THR A 408 4.97 12.73 -9.56
N LEU A 409 5.49 11.51 -9.37
CA LEU A 409 6.76 11.29 -8.67
C LEU A 409 7.96 11.91 -9.41
N LEU A 410 8.03 11.75 -10.74
CA LEU A 410 9.11 12.34 -11.54
C LEU A 410 9.10 13.89 -11.49
N GLY A 411 7.90 14.48 -11.39
CA GLY A 411 7.70 15.92 -11.29
C GLY A 411 8.15 16.54 -9.97
N ARG A 412 8.26 15.76 -8.89
CA ARG A 412 8.66 16.22 -7.55
C ARG A 412 10.07 16.84 -7.58
N LYS A 413 10.22 18.02 -6.99
CA LYS A 413 11.50 18.75 -6.92
C LYS A 413 12.21 18.61 -5.58
N ASP A 414 11.47 18.19 -4.56
CA ASP A 414 11.92 17.90 -3.22
C ASP A 414 12.43 16.45 -3.05
N VAL A 415 12.25 15.59 -4.06
CA VAL A 415 12.78 14.23 -4.09
C VAL A 415 13.93 14.15 -5.10
N SER A 416 15.07 13.60 -4.69
CA SER A 416 16.24 13.46 -5.56
C SER A 416 16.00 12.46 -6.69
N ASP A 417 16.72 12.60 -7.81
CA ASP A 417 16.58 11.67 -8.94
C ASP A 417 17.09 10.26 -8.60
N SER A 418 18.06 10.15 -7.67
CA SER A 418 18.47 8.87 -7.10
C SER A 418 17.32 8.17 -6.36
N ALA A 419 16.64 8.90 -5.47
CA ALA A 419 15.50 8.36 -4.72
C ALA A 419 14.35 7.98 -5.65
N LYS A 420 14.00 8.82 -6.64
CA LYS A 420 12.98 8.49 -7.66
C LYS A 420 13.33 7.21 -8.40
N ARG A 421 14.57 7.06 -8.88
CA ARG A 421 15.04 5.85 -9.57
C ARG A 421 14.93 4.62 -8.69
N LYS A 422 15.32 4.71 -7.42
CA LYS A 422 15.24 3.60 -6.46
C LYS A 422 13.80 3.21 -6.15
N MET A 423 12.94 4.18 -5.90
CA MET A 423 11.51 3.95 -5.66
C MET A 423 10.83 3.29 -6.86
N LEU A 424 11.04 3.84 -8.06
CA LEU A 424 10.40 3.36 -9.29
C LEU A 424 10.93 2.01 -9.78
N LEU A 425 12.07 1.53 -9.27
CA LEU A 425 12.71 0.31 -9.80
C LEU A 425 13.48 -0.49 -8.75
N ASP A 426 14.61 0.04 -8.26
CA ASP A 426 15.61 -0.77 -7.56
C ASP A 426 15.08 -1.38 -6.26
N ASN A 427 14.24 -0.65 -5.53
CA ASN A 427 13.69 -1.11 -4.25
C ASN A 427 12.68 -2.24 -4.46
N SER A 428 11.84 -2.16 -5.50
CA SER A 428 10.93 -3.25 -5.88
C SER A 428 11.70 -4.50 -6.35
N LEU A 429 12.77 -4.34 -7.12
CA LEU A 429 13.62 -5.48 -7.51
C LEU A 429 14.23 -6.17 -6.27
N ARG A 430 14.73 -5.39 -5.30
CA ARG A 430 15.33 -5.91 -4.06
C ARG A 430 14.31 -6.57 -3.14
N PHE A 431 13.18 -5.92 -2.90
CA PHE A 431 12.16 -6.45 -2.00
C PHE A 431 11.59 -7.74 -2.57
N TYR A 432 11.09 -7.73 -3.80
CA TYR A 432 10.45 -8.89 -4.44
C TYR A 432 11.41 -9.94 -5.02
N ASP A 433 12.73 -9.72 -4.93
CA ASP A 433 13.77 -10.58 -5.51
C ASP A 433 13.56 -10.88 -7.00
N MET A 434 13.19 -9.85 -7.76
CA MET A 434 12.86 -9.99 -9.18
C MET A 434 14.10 -9.83 -10.06
N ASP A 435 14.27 -10.74 -11.02
CA ASP A 435 15.26 -10.57 -12.09
C ASP A 435 14.74 -9.56 -13.13
N LYS A 436 15.39 -8.39 -13.18
CA LYS A 436 15.10 -7.32 -14.14
C LYS A 436 15.12 -7.82 -15.60
N ALA A 437 16.00 -8.77 -15.95
CA ALA A 437 16.10 -9.29 -17.32
C ALA A 437 14.89 -10.13 -17.73
N ALA A 438 14.16 -10.69 -16.76
CA ALA A 438 12.94 -11.47 -16.99
C ALA A 438 11.66 -10.62 -17.04
N LEU A 439 11.76 -9.30 -16.82
CA LEU A 439 10.62 -8.38 -16.80
C LEU A 439 10.34 -7.78 -18.17
N GLY A 440 9.05 -7.61 -18.45
CA GLY A 440 8.54 -7.00 -19.68
C GLY A 440 8.43 -5.49 -19.56
N ARG A 441 8.39 -4.82 -20.72
CA ARG A 441 8.20 -3.36 -20.84
C ARG A 441 6.79 -3.05 -21.33
N ARG A 442 6.35 -1.79 -21.22
CA ARG A 442 5.11 -1.30 -21.85
C ARG A 442 5.04 -1.74 -23.31
N GLY A 443 3.84 -2.15 -23.74
CA GLY A 443 3.60 -2.71 -25.07
C GLY A 443 4.15 -4.13 -25.31
N ALA A 444 4.69 -4.83 -24.31
CA ALA A 444 5.04 -6.24 -24.45
C ALA A 444 3.81 -7.07 -24.85
N PRO A 445 3.97 -8.08 -25.73
CA PRO A 445 2.85 -8.88 -26.20
C PRO A 445 2.21 -9.66 -25.04
N VAL A 446 0.88 -9.79 -25.09
CA VAL A 446 0.14 -10.66 -24.17
C VAL A 446 0.41 -12.13 -24.49
N THR A 447 0.45 -12.96 -23.47
CA THR A 447 0.61 -14.42 -23.60
C THR A 447 -0.74 -15.10 -23.84
N ARG A 448 -1.84 -14.54 -23.31
CA ARG A 448 -3.21 -15.01 -23.54
C ARG A 448 -4.00 -13.94 -24.29
N SER A 449 -4.61 -14.28 -25.41
CA SER A 449 -5.53 -13.39 -26.13
C SER A 449 -6.79 -13.15 -25.30
N GLU A 450 -7.36 -11.95 -25.39
CA GLU A 450 -8.59 -11.62 -24.68
C GLU A 450 -9.79 -12.41 -25.22
N PRO A 451 -10.47 -13.24 -24.40
CA PRO A 451 -11.71 -13.90 -24.81
C PRO A 451 -12.85 -12.89 -24.98
N ALA A 452 -13.76 -13.17 -25.91
CA ALA A 452 -14.91 -12.30 -26.17
C ALA A 452 -15.83 -12.11 -24.94
N GLU A 453 -15.88 -13.10 -24.04
CA GLU A 453 -16.61 -12.98 -22.77
C GLU A 453 -15.94 -11.99 -21.82
N ALA A 454 -14.62 -12.07 -21.61
CA ALA A 454 -13.88 -11.13 -20.79
C ALA A 454 -14.00 -9.69 -21.31
N ARG A 455 -14.17 -9.53 -22.63
CA ARG A 455 -14.41 -8.23 -23.26
C ARG A 455 -15.80 -7.64 -22.97
N ARG A 456 -16.81 -8.49 -22.81
CA ARG A 456 -18.21 -8.09 -22.55
C ARG A 456 -18.56 -8.06 -21.07
N ASN A 457 -17.84 -8.80 -20.23
CA ASN A 457 -18.11 -8.89 -18.81
C ASN A 457 -17.61 -7.63 -18.10
N THR A 458 -18.52 -6.67 -17.94
CA THR A 458 -18.24 -5.38 -17.32
C THR A 458 -19.09 -5.22 -16.07
N MET A 459 -18.46 -4.90 -14.95
CA MET A 459 -19.21 -4.43 -13.78
C MET A 459 -19.95 -3.13 -14.15
N PRO A 460 -21.21 -2.93 -13.74
CA PRO A 460 -21.96 -1.75 -14.13
C PRO A 460 -21.26 -0.44 -13.75
N GLY A 461 -21.11 0.48 -14.70
CA GLY A 461 -20.51 1.80 -14.48
C GLY A 461 -18.99 1.87 -14.62
N THR A 462 -18.32 0.79 -15.06
CA THR A 462 -16.88 0.78 -15.28
C THR A 462 -16.48 1.48 -16.58
N ILE A 463 -15.43 2.30 -16.55
CA ILE A 463 -14.80 2.85 -17.74
C ILE A 463 -13.81 1.83 -18.30
N SER A 464 -13.86 1.61 -19.61
CA SER A 464 -12.92 0.77 -20.34
C SER A 464 -11.77 1.62 -20.88
N ALA A 465 -10.53 1.22 -20.59
CA ALA A 465 -9.32 1.83 -21.16
C ALA A 465 -9.15 1.58 -22.68
N ARG A 466 -10.09 0.84 -23.28
CA ARG A 466 -10.06 0.37 -24.67
C ARG A 466 -10.80 1.31 -25.62
N ASP A 467 -11.47 2.31 -25.07
CA ASP A 467 -12.44 3.14 -25.79
C ASP A 467 -11.84 4.50 -26.24
N ASP A 468 -10.51 4.57 -26.42
CA ASP A 468 -9.83 5.73 -27.04
C ASP A 468 -9.41 5.39 -28.47
#